data_AF-A0A8K0GSK3-F1
#
_entry.id   AF-A0A8K0GSK3-F1
#
_cell.length_a   1.000
_cell.length_b   1.000
_cell.length_c   1.000
_cell.angle_alpha   90.00
_cell.angle_beta   90.00
_cell.angle_gamma   90.00
#
_symmetry.space_group_name_H-M   'P 1'
#
loop_
_entity.id
_entity.type
_entity.pdbx_description
1 polymer ?
#
loop_
_entity_poly.entity_id
_entity_poly.type
_entity_poly.pdbx_seq_one_letter_code
_entity_poly.pdbx_strand_id
1 'polypeptide(L)'
;MCPRLVKYHLHVAELKFQELVQFSSVMIKYWSQRLLLFSRYDNGIKVDEEERFSVTPESIARHHAFCCGSGLIVDCFTGVGGNAIQFE
;
A
#
# COMPACT_ATOMS: atom_id res chain seq x y z
N MET A 1 6.30 -17.37 -40.43
CA MET A 1 6.73 -16.32 -39.49
C MET A 1 8.15 -16.61 -39.01
N CYS A 2 8.99 -15.59 -38.76
CA CYS A 2 10.38 -15.78 -38.35
C CYS A 2 10.46 -16.41 -36.94
N PRO A 3 11.15 -17.57 -36.75
CA PRO A 3 11.25 -18.25 -35.45
C PRO A 3 11.81 -17.39 -34.31
N ARG A 4 12.65 -16.39 -34.67
CA ARG A 4 13.25 -15.45 -33.72
C ARG A 4 12.23 -14.49 -33.10
N LEU A 5 11.25 -14.05 -33.90
CA LEU A 5 10.18 -13.17 -33.43
C LEU A 5 9.22 -13.90 -32.49
N VAL A 6 8.96 -15.18 -32.72
CA VAL A 6 8.10 -16.00 -31.84
C VAL A 6 8.73 -16.18 -30.45
N LYS A 7 10.03 -16.50 -30.39
CA LYS A 7 10.76 -16.61 -29.11
C LYS A 7 10.78 -15.30 -28.32
N TYR A 8 10.95 -14.17 -29.01
CA TYR A 8 10.89 -12.85 -28.38
C TYR A 8 9.52 -12.58 -27.76
N HIS A 9 8.43 -12.85 -28.48
CA HIS A 9 7.08 -12.66 -27.96
C HIS A 9 6.76 -13.58 -26.78
N LEU A 10 7.22 -14.84 -26.79
CA LEU A 10 7.09 -15.76 -25.66
C LEU A 10 7.84 -15.24 -24.43
N HIS A 11 9.07 -14.78 -24.60
CA HIS A 11 9.86 -14.22 -23.50
C HIS A 11 9.22 -12.96 -22.91
N VAL A 12 8.69 -12.06 -23.76
CA VAL A 12 7.95 -10.87 -23.30
C VAL A 12 6.68 -11.27 -22.54
N ALA A 13 5.98 -12.32 -22.98
CA ALA A 13 4.79 -12.82 -22.28
C ALA A 13 5.12 -13.43 -20.90
N GLU A 14 6.23 -14.17 -20.79
CA GLU A 14 6.72 -14.72 -19.51
C GLU A 14 7.06 -13.60 -18.51
N LEU A 15 7.75 -12.54 -18.95
CA LEU A 15 8.06 -11.39 -18.10
C LEU A 15 6.80 -10.69 -17.59
N LYS A 16 5.82 -10.45 -18.47
CA LYS A 16 4.53 -9.87 -18.07
C LYS A 16 3.77 -10.76 -17.08
N PHE A 17 3.81 -12.08 -17.29
CA PHE A 17 3.17 -13.02 -16.37
C PHE A 17 3.82 -12.99 -14.99
N GLN A 18 5.16 -12.97 -14.92
CA GLN A 18 5.89 -12.84 -13.65
C GLN A 18 5.55 -11.52 -12.94
N GLU A 19 5.48 -10.41 -13.68
CA GLU A 19 5.12 -9.11 -13.14
C GLU A 19 3.69 -9.10 -12.55
N LEU A 20 2.72 -9.69 -13.26
CA LEU A 20 1.34 -9.84 -12.78
C LEU A 20 1.24 -10.73 -11.53
N VAL A 21 1.97 -11.84 -11.50
CA VAL A 21 2.02 -12.73 -10.33
C VAL A 21 2.62 -12.00 -9.12
N GLN A 22 3.70 -11.26 -9.34
CA GLN A 22 4.34 -10.50 -8.29
C GLN A 22 3.41 -9.40 -7.75
N PHE A 23 2.77 -8.63 -8.63
CA PHE A 23 1.79 -7.61 -8.26
C PHE A 23 0.64 -8.21 -7.42
N SER A 24 0.08 -9.33 -7.86
CA SER A 24 -0.97 -10.05 -7.13
C SER A 24 -0.53 -10.51 -5.74
N SER A 25 0.68 -11.08 -5.62
CA SER A 25 1.21 -11.54 -4.33
C SER A 25 1.41 -10.40 -3.33
N VAL A 26 1.88 -9.25 -3.81
CA VAL A 26 2.06 -8.04 -3.02
C VAL A 26 0.69 -7.51 -2.59
N MET A 27 -0.28 -7.43 -3.50
CA MET A 27 -1.64 -7.01 -3.18
C MET A 27 -2.28 -7.87 -2.09
N ILE A 28 -2.15 -9.19 -2.17
CA ILE A 28 -2.66 -10.13 -1.15
C ILE A 28 -1.98 -9.89 0.21
N LYS A 29 -0.66 -9.67 0.23
CA LYS A 29 0.09 -9.39 1.47
C LYS A 29 -0.46 -8.16 2.19
N TYR A 30 -0.70 -7.06 1.48
CA TYR A 30 -1.21 -5.82 2.08
C TYR A 30 -2.70 -5.90 2.42
N TRP A 31 -3.51 -6.55 1.57
CA TRP A 31 -4.92 -6.78 1.86
C TRP A 31 -5.14 -7.63 3.13
N SER A 32 -4.31 -8.65 3.32
CA SER A 32 -4.34 -9.50 4.52
C SER A 32 -4.02 -8.73 5.80
N GLN A 33 -3.30 -7.61 5.68
CA GLN A 33 -2.89 -6.73 6.77
C GLN A 33 -3.77 -5.48 6.90
N ARG A 34 -4.89 -5.37 6.16
CA ARG A 34 -5.71 -4.14 6.12
C ARG A 34 -6.17 -3.66 7.51
N LEU A 35 -6.43 -4.60 8.43
CA LEU A 35 -6.83 -4.29 9.81
C LEU A 35 -5.68 -3.79 10.69
N LEU A 36 -4.42 -4.03 10.29
CA LEU A 36 -3.24 -3.43 10.93
C LEU A 36 -3.02 -1.99 10.44
N LEU A 37 -3.39 -1.71 9.18
CA LEU A 37 -3.35 -0.36 8.63
C LEU A 37 -4.41 0.52 9.29
N PHE A 38 -5.64 0.02 9.37
CA PHE A 38 -6.73 0.64 10.12
C PHE A 38 -7.59 -0.41 10.83
N SER A 39 -7.69 -0.33 12.15
CA SER A 39 -8.55 -1.19 12.97
C SER A 39 -10.02 -1.11 12.57
N ARG A 40 -10.44 0.03 12.03
CA ARG A 40 -11.80 0.29 11.50
C ARG A 40 -11.89 0.17 9.98
N TYR A 41 -11.01 -0.59 9.32
CA TYR A 41 -11.01 -0.73 7.86
C TYR A 41 -12.40 -1.06 7.31
N ASP A 42 -13.09 -2.00 7.96
CA ASP A 42 -14.39 -2.50 7.52
C ASP A 42 -15.55 -1.52 7.81
N ASN A 43 -15.30 -0.38 8.46
CA ASN A 43 -16.30 0.65 8.77
C ASN A 43 -16.43 1.71 7.66
N GLY A 44 -16.08 1.37 6.42
CA GLY A 44 -16.21 2.27 5.27
C GLY A 44 -14.95 3.09 4.95
N ILE A 45 -13.79 2.68 5.46
CA ILE A 45 -12.51 3.29 5.08
C ILE A 45 -12.23 3.01 3.60
N LYS A 46 -11.90 4.06 2.85
CA LYS A 46 -11.51 3.98 1.44
C LYS A 46 -10.02 4.27 1.36
N VAL A 47 -9.26 3.29 0.89
CA VAL A 47 -7.82 3.40 0.67
C VAL A 47 -7.58 2.91 -0.75
N ASP A 48 -7.00 3.79 -1.56
CA ASP A 48 -6.61 3.46 -2.92
C ASP A 48 -5.56 2.35 -2.91
N GLU A 49 -5.58 1.48 -3.92
CA GLU A 49 -4.71 0.30 -3.95
C GLU A 49 -3.23 0.66 -3.93
N GLU A 50 -2.84 1.74 -4.63
CA GLU A 50 -1.47 2.27 -4.63
C GLU A 50 -1.08 2.95 -3.31
N GLU A 51 -2.00 3.70 -2.69
CA GLU A 51 -1.74 4.39 -1.43
C GLU A 51 -1.64 3.42 -0.24
N ARG A 52 -2.18 2.20 -0.36
CA ARG A 52 -2.06 1.16 0.67
C ARG A 52 -0.60 0.80 0.99
N PHE A 53 0.33 1.02 0.04
CA PHE A 53 1.74 0.69 0.21
C PHE A 53 2.51 1.67 1.10
N SER A 54 2.02 2.91 1.23
CA SER A 54 2.69 4.00 1.96
C SER A 54 2.10 4.24 3.36
N VAL A 55 0.88 3.72 3.63
CA VAL A 55 0.21 3.89 4.91
C VAL A 55 1.06 3.37 6.07
N THR A 56 1.28 4.25 7.04
CA THR A 56 1.84 3.87 8.33
C THR A 56 0.80 3.06 9.12
N PRO A 57 1.11 1.81 9.57
CA PRO A 57 0.21 1.03 10.40
C PRO A 57 -0.28 1.79 11.64
N GLU A 58 -1.54 1.59 12.03
CA GLU A 58 -2.21 2.38 13.07
C GLU A 58 -1.44 2.40 14.40
N SER A 59 -0.85 1.27 14.78
CA SER A 59 -0.05 1.16 16.01
C SER A 59 1.19 2.06 16.00
N ILE A 60 1.84 2.19 14.85
CA ILE A 60 3.03 3.05 14.68
C ILE A 60 2.60 4.52 14.63
N ALA A 61 1.55 4.83 13.88
CA ALA A 61 0.99 6.18 13.82
C ALA A 61 0.57 6.69 15.22
N ARG A 62 -0.05 5.84 16.04
CA ARG A 62 -0.42 6.16 17.43
C ARG A 62 0.80 6.41 18.30
N HIS A 63 1.86 5.65 18.11
CA HIS A 63 3.13 5.87 18.82
C HIS A 63 3.77 7.21 18.40
N HIS A 64 3.75 7.54 17.11
CA HIS A 64 4.21 8.84 16.62
C HIS A 64 3.42 10.00 17.23
N ALA A 65 2.09 9.90 17.28
CA ALA A 65 1.24 10.91 17.91
C ALA A 65 1.55 11.10 19.40
N PHE A 66 1.68 9.99 20.14
CA PHE A 66 2.08 10.04 21.55
C PHE A 66 3.43 10.76 21.76
N CYS A 67 4.41 10.47 20.90
CA CYS A 67 5.74 11.09 20.97
C CYS A 67 5.74 12.58 20.53
N CYS A 68 4.89 12.96 19.56
CA CYS A 68 4.79 14.34 19.08
C CYS A 68 4.19 15.28 20.14
N GLY A 69 3.30 14.76 20.97
CA GLY A 69 2.67 15.51 22.06
C GLY A 69 1.50 16.35 21.57
N SER A 70 1.43 17.61 22.00
CA SER A 70 0.30 18.51 21.71
C SER A 70 0.77 19.79 21.02
N GLY A 71 -0.06 20.33 20.12
CA GLY A 71 0.22 21.57 19.41
C GLY A 71 -0.34 21.58 18.00
N LEU A 72 0.09 22.55 17.19
CA LEU A 72 -0.21 22.60 15.77
C LEU A 72 0.75 21.66 15.02
N ILE A 73 0.20 20.60 14.43
CA ILE A 73 0.96 19.61 13.66
C ILE A 73 0.70 19.82 12.17
N VAL A 74 1.76 19.72 11.37
CA VAL A 74 1.70 19.79 9.91
C VAL A 74 2.20 18.47 9.33
N ASP A 75 1.32 17.75 8.65
CA ASP A 75 1.66 16.55 7.88
C ASP A 75 1.76 16.92 6.39
N CYS A 76 3.00 17.12 5.91
CA CYS A 76 3.26 17.52 4.52
C CYS A 76 3.00 16.41 3.49
N PHE A 77 2.85 15.16 3.92
CA PHE A 77 2.74 13.98 3.05
C PHE A 77 1.74 12.98 3.61
N THR A 78 0.52 13.46 3.86
CA THR A 78 -0.46 12.71 4.64
C THR A 78 -1.00 11.45 3.96
N GLY A 79 -0.91 11.36 2.63
CA GLY A 79 -1.47 10.25 1.86
C GLY A 79 -2.97 10.09 2.16
N VAL A 80 -3.40 8.88 2.51
CA VAL A 80 -4.78 8.59 2.97
C VAL A 80 -5.04 8.95 4.44
N GLY A 81 -4.11 9.63 5.11
CA GLY A 81 -4.30 10.19 6.46
C GLY A 81 -3.92 9.25 7.61
N GLY A 82 -3.10 8.21 7.36
CA GLY A 82 -2.74 7.22 8.40
C GLY A 82 -2.12 7.84 9.67
N ASN A 83 -1.18 8.78 9.50
CA ASN A 83 -0.58 9.51 10.61
C ASN A 83 -1.51 10.63 11.12
N ALA A 84 -2.08 11.43 10.21
CA ALA A 84 -2.96 12.55 10.54
C ALA A 84 -4.13 12.16 11.47
N ILE A 85 -4.78 11.02 11.22
CA ILE A 85 -5.90 10.54 12.04
C ILE A 85 -5.49 10.28 13.50
N GLN A 86 -4.23 9.93 13.77
CA GLN A 86 -3.77 9.68 15.13
C GLN A 86 -3.29 10.94 15.86
N PHE A 87 -3.06 12.05 15.13
CA PHE A 87 -2.68 13.33 15.71
C PHE A 87 -3.87 14.13 16.26
N GLU A 88 -5.12 13.75 15.90
CA GLU A 88 -6.34 14.22 16.57
C GLU A 88 -6.56 13.53 17.93
#